data_AF-A0A554FZA7-F1
#
_entry.id   AF-A0A554FZA7-F1
#
_cell.length_a   1.000
_cell.length_b   1.000
_cell.length_c   1.000
_cell.angle_alpha   90.00
_cell.angle_beta   90.00
_cell.angle_gamma   90.00
#
_symmetry.space_group_name_H-M   'P 1'
#
loop_
_entity.id
_entity.type
_entity.pdbx_description
1 polymer ?
#
loop_
_entity_poly.entity_id
_entity_poly.type
_entity_poly.pdbx_seq_one_letter_code
_entity_poly.pdbx_strand_id
1 'polypeptide(L)'
;MPARPAAAPRPSSARGNRPSRPASEPAYASELMDEEEEIRQQGRASSSRAPAAAPPPEVEEDDGYTGPRWLKDVPGHSQSVLGVGLVVFSLVLSILPFFPNVGVLGTLLTLVGAVALVARELRRDGNAPGWVDSVPLVLMRPEVPAVFTLLLLALTVRLLSGFNLLVPLWAAGTVLIALEQTRLVIAGPDGVSRHLDVRSLVGFPRVVALAGVAMCVVALFLPWGKMTADGSPLPSNVPVPGSARAGPPELRVIPTHRPSDDSLYSQGGGIQTRSGWDLPMSELPELALLALLVIAALRPEVERPAFLRWVPVGAVSVSLLWALMGVRLAVGPLAFLLGLGAVGFYAVRHALGRDEPDGLLPPEDDPYDPDQDLETEPDSGSRR
;
A
#
# COMPACT_ATOMS: atom_id res chain seq x y z
N MET A 1 -31.94 -56.63 6.60
CA MET A 1 -30.68 -57.42 6.50
C MET A 1 -29.59 -56.44 6.04
N PRO A 2 -28.42 -56.33 6.69
CA PRO A 2 -27.62 -57.40 7.32
C PRO A 2 -27.37 -57.20 8.83
N ALA A 3 -26.65 -58.18 9.41
CA ALA A 3 -26.71 -58.63 10.80
C ALA A 3 -25.57 -58.11 11.72
N ARG A 4 -25.91 -57.96 13.02
CA ARG A 4 -25.04 -58.08 14.22
C ARG A 4 -25.08 -59.58 14.63
N PRO A 5 -24.11 -60.26 15.30
CA PRO A 5 -23.22 -59.80 16.40
C PRO A 5 -21.80 -60.44 16.35
N ALA A 6 -20.84 -60.22 17.26
CA ALA A 6 -20.75 -60.81 18.61
C ALA A 6 -19.55 -60.23 19.40
N ALA A 7 -19.68 -60.20 20.72
CA ALA A 7 -18.61 -59.85 21.66
C ALA A 7 -18.30 -61.04 22.59
N ALA A 8 -17.08 -60.98 23.18
CA ALA A 8 -16.49 -61.75 24.30
C ALA A 8 -15.76 -63.06 23.94
N PRO A 9 -14.73 -63.52 24.72
CA PRO A 9 -14.36 -63.11 26.09
C PRO A 9 -12.86 -62.84 26.37
N ARG A 10 -12.58 -62.29 27.57
CA ARG A 10 -11.27 -62.22 28.25
C ARG A 10 -10.73 -63.61 28.61
N PRO A 11 -9.44 -63.72 28.96
CA PRO A 11 -9.15 -64.09 30.34
C PRO A 11 -8.03 -63.26 30.99
N SER A 12 -8.20 -63.14 32.30
CA SER A 12 -7.34 -62.50 33.28
C SER A 12 -6.20 -63.39 33.77
N SER A 13 -5.16 -62.71 34.26
CA SER A 13 -4.18 -63.08 35.29
C SER A 13 -3.11 -64.13 35.00
N ALA A 14 -1.85 -63.70 35.04
CA ALA A 14 -0.80 -64.44 35.72
C ALA A 14 0.14 -63.47 36.44
N ARG A 15 0.11 -63.60 37.76
CA ARG A 15 0.88 -62.91 38.79
C ARG A 15 2.28 -63.53 38.80
N GLY A 16 3.33 -62.73 38.71
CA GLY A 16 4.73 -63.19 38.73
C GLY A 16 5.58 -62.40 39.71
N ASN A 17 5.70 -62.94 40.92
CA ASN A 17 6.75 -62.77 41.95
C ASN A 17 7.55 -61.46 42.00
N ARG A 18 7.15 -60.56 42.91
CA ARG A 18 8.05 -59.57 43.50
C ARG A 18 8.66 -60.19 44.77
N PRO A 19 9.97 -60.45 44.85
CA PRO A 19 10.59 -60.90 46.09
C PRO A 19 10.49 -59.81 47.15
N SER A 20 9.93 -60.16 48.30
CA SER A 20 9.88 -59.31 49.49
C SER A 20 11.28 -59.12 50.05
N ARG A 21 11.81 -57.88 49.97
CA ARG A 21 13.11 -57.50 50.51
C ARG A 21 13.06 -57.44 52.05
N PRO A 22 14.04 -58.00 52.78
CA PRO A 22 14.14 -57.82 54.23
C PRO A 22 14.41 -56.35 54.57
N ALA A 23 13.72 -55.83 55.58
CA ALA A 23 13.61 -54.40 55.92
C ALA A 23 14.83 -53.80 56.65
N SER A 24 16.06 -54.19 56.30
CA SER A 24 17.26 -53.73 57.02
C SER A 24 18.45 -53.36 56.15
N GLU A 25 18.24 -52.99 54.88
CA GLU A 25 19.32 -52.51 54.01
C GLU A 25 19.06 -51.06 53.57
N PRO A 26 19.98 -50.11 53.79
CA PRO A 26 19.78 -48.71 53.40
C PRO A 26 19.76 -48.56 51.87
N ALA A 27 18.71 -47.92 51.36
CA ALA A 27 18.31 -47.87 49.95
C ALA A 27 19.28 -47.15 48.99
N TYR A 28 20.45 -46.69 49.44
CA TYR A 28 21.38 -45.89 48.64
C TYR A 28 22.44 -46.70 47.88
N ALA A 29 22.56 -48.01 48.15
CA ALA A 29 23.58 -48.85 47.52
C ALA A 29 23.07 -49.66 46.31
N SER A 30 21.75 -49.76 46.10
CA SER A 30 21.19 -50.51 44.96
C SER A 30 20.97 -49.63 43.72
N GLU A 31 20.70 -48.33 43.85
CA GLU A 31 20.50 -47.45 42.69
C GLU A 31 21.81 -47.25 41.89
N LEU A 32 22.97 -47.26 42.54
CA LEU A 32 24.25 -47.06 41.84
C LEU A 32 24.74 -48.28 41.03
N MET A 33 24.31 -49.49 41.41
CA MET A 33 24.67 -50.72 40.68
C MET A 33 23.75 -50.95 39.47
N ASP A 34 22.48 -50.58 39.58
CA ASP A 34 21.52 -50.70 38.47
C ASP A 34 21.83 -49.71 37.33
N GLU A 35 22.32 -48.49 37.63
CA GLU A 35 22.75 -47.52 36.61
C GLU A 35 24.04 -47.96 35.86
N GLU A 36 25.01 -48.59 36.53
CA GLU A 36 26.24 -49.06 35.86
C GLU A 36 26.00 -50.31 34.99
N GLU A 37 25.04 -51.16 35.35
CA GLU A 37 24.66 -52.33 34.52
C GLU A 37 23.82 -51.93 33.30
N GLU A 38 22.95 -50.91 33.40
CA GLU A 38 22.23 -50.36 32.23
C GLU A 38 23.18 -49.70 31.22
N ILE A 39 24.20 -48.97 31.69
CA ILE A 39 25.20 -48.34 30.80
C ILE A 39 26.07 -49.40 30.10
N ARG A 40 26.44 -50.49 30.80
CA ARG A 40 27.21 -51.60 30.19
C ARG A 40 26.38 -52.45 29.23
N GLN A 41 25.08 -52.61 29.46
CA GLN A 41 24.20 -53.34 28.54
C GLN A 41 23.85 -52.51 27.29
N GLN A 42 23.68 -51.19 27.42
CA GLN A 42 23.49 -50.30 26.26
C GLN A 42 24.76 -50.18 25.39
N GLY A 43 25.95 -50.34 25.96
CA GLY A 43 27.22 -50.29 25.23
C GLY A 43 27.61 -51.58 24.47
N ARG A 44 26.90 -52.70 24.65
CA ARG A 44 27.33 -54.02 24.11
C ARG A 44 26.30 -54.78 23.27
N ALA A 45 25.10 -54.24 23.05
CA ALA A 45 24.00 -54.91 22.36
C ALA A 45 23.50 -54.22 21.07
N SER A 46 24.38 -53.56 20.31
CA SER A 46 24.03 -53.03 18.97
C SER A 46 25.13 -53.20 17.91
N SER A 47 26.02 -54.19 18.05
CA SER A 47 26.80 -54.71 16.92
C SER A 47 26.03 -55.83 16.20
N SER A 48 24.97 -55.48 15.46
CA SER A 48 24.59 -56.27 14.29
C SER A 48 23.70 -55.47 13.34
N ARG A 49 24.14 -55.46 12.06
CA ARG A 49 23.39 -55.11 10.85
C ARG A 49 23.27 -53.62 10.51
N ALA A 50 24.18 -53.16 9.66
CA ALA A 50 24.09 -51.91 8.91
C ALA A 50 22.82 -51.87 8.03
N PRO A 51 21.99 -50.82 8.14
CA PRO A 51 21.27 -50.26 7.03
C PRO A 51 22.08 -49.09 6.44
N ALA A 52 21.92 -48.87 5.13
CA ALA A 52 22.58 -47.84 4.36
C ALA A 52 22.55 -46.47 5.07
N ALA A 53 23.68 -45.77 5.01
CA ALA A 53 23.84 -44.42 5.52
C ALA A 53 22.68 -43.54 5.03
N ALA A 54 21.80 -43.14 5.96
CA ALA A 54 21.03 -41.94 5.79
C ALA A 54 22.03 -40.77 5.65
N PRO A 55 21.84 -39.84 4.69
CA PRO A 55 22.63 -38.63 4.70
C PRO A 55 22.47 -37.97 6.09
N PRO A 56 23.55 -37.43 6.68
CA PRO A 56 23.42 -36.75 7.96
C PRO A 56 22.30 -35.70 7.85
N PRO A 57 21.47 -35.50 8.89
CA PRO A 57 20.59 -34.35 8.91
C PRO A 57 21.48 -33.14 8.64
N GLU A 58 21.18 -32.37 7.60
CA GLU A 58 21.78 -31.05 7.41
C GLU A 58 21.60 -30.33 8.73
N VAL A 59 22.69 -30.20 9.47
CA VAL A 59 22.75 -29.31 10.61
C VAL A 59 22.66 -27.94 9.94
N GLU A 60 21.44 -27.40 9.85
CA GLU A 60 21.24 -25.99 9.55
C GLU A 60 22.12 -25.24 10.54
N GLU A 61 23.27 -24.74 10.08
CA GLU A 61 24.09 -23.83 10.85
C GLU A 61 23.16 -22.71 11.31
N ASP A 62 23.01 -22.59 12.62
CA ASP A 62 22.08 -21.67 13.26
C ASP A 62 22.68 -20.27 13.09
N ASP A 63 22.43 -19.66 11.93
CA ASP A 63 22.98 -18.36 11.48
C ASP A 63 22.51 -17.17 12.37
N GLY A 64 21.92 -17.44 13.53
CA GLY A 64 21.41 -16.44 14.47
C GLY A 64 20.16 -15.68 13.99
N TYR A 65 19.63 -16.01 12.81
CA TYR A 65 18.43 -15.39 12.25
C TYR A 65 17.16 -15.95 12.90
N THR A 66 16.44 -15.09 13.62
CA THR A 66 15.22 -15.46 14.38
C THR A 66 13.91 -15.12 13.65
N GLY A 67 13.99 -14.61 12.40
CA GLY A 67 12.83 -14.23 11.62
C GLY A 67 12.19 -15.38 10.83
N PRO A 68 11.16 -15.10 10.02
CA PRO A 68 10.49 -16.11 9.20
C PRO A 68 11.46 -16.82 8.27
N ARG A 69 11.46 -18.16 8.27
CA ARG A 69 12.40 -18.99 7.50
C ARG A 69 12.48 -18.64 6.01
N TRP A 70 11.35 -18.25 5.40
CA TRP A 70 11.29 -17.87 3.98
C TRP A 70 12.01 -16.56 3.62
N LEU A 71 12.37 -15.76 4.62
CA LEU A 71 13.16 -14.52 4.45
C LEU A 71 14.65 -14.75 4.66
N LYS A 72 15.08 -15.96 5.08
CA LYS A 72 16.48 -16.28 5.36
C LYS A 72 17.39 -15.99 4.15
N ASP A 73 16.91 -16.35 2.96
CA ASP A 73 17.69 -16.21 1.73
C ASP A 73 17.48 -14.84 1.04
N VAL A 74 16.62 -13.98 1.58
CA VAL A 74 16.30 -12.68 0.98
C VAL A 74 17.35 -11.66 1.43
N PRO A 75 17.95 -10.88 0.52
CA PRO A 75 18.90 -9.83 0.90
C PRO A 75 18.24 -8.84 1.86
N GLY A 76 18.88 -8.66 3.02
CA GLY A 76 18.37 -7.85 4.13
C GLY A 76 17.23 -8.47 4.92
N HIS A 77 16.93 -9.76 4.73
CA HIS A 77 15.85 -10.48 5.43
C HIS A 77 14.49 -9.72 5.41
N SER A 78 14.28 -8.90 4.39
CA SER A 78 13.26 -7.85 4.37
C SER A 78 12.19 -8.17 3.33
N GLN A 79 10.92 -8.04 3.73
CA GLN A 79 9.76 -8.30 2.88
C GLN A 79 9.65 -7.28 1.74
N SER A 80 10.11 -6.06 1.97
CA SER A 80 10.06 -4.96 1.04
C SER A 80 11.09 -5.11 -0.06
N VAL A 81 12.25 -5.72 0.21
CA VAL A 81 13.23 -6.06 -0.84
C VAL A 81 12.66 -7.10 -1.79
N LEU A 82 11.98 -8.13 -1.27
CA LEU A 82 11.23 -9.08 -2.10
C LEU A 82 10.10 -8.40 -2.88
N GLY A 83 9.34 -7.53 -2.22
CA GLY A 83 8.26 -6.78 -2.84
C GLY A 83 8.75 -5.86 -3.97
N VAL A 84 9.91 -5.21 -3.80
CA VAL A 84 10.58 -4.44 -4.85
C VAL A 84 10.99 -5.34 -6.00
N GLY A 85 11.52 -6.54 -5.72
CA GLY A 85 11.81 -7.54 -6.75
C GLY A 85 10.59 -7.86 -7.62
N LEU A 86 9.42 -8.07 -7.01
CA LEU A 86 8.16 -8.31 -7.73
C LEU A 86 7.71 -7.10 -8.56
N VAL A 87 7.82 -5.89 -8.02
CA VAL A 87 7.46 -4.65 -8.72
C VAL A 87 8.39 -4.40 -9.91
N VAL A 88 9.71 -4.56 -9.73
CA VAL A 88 10.70 -4.42 -10.81
C VAL A 88 10.50 -5.50 -11.87
N PHE A 89 10.22 -6.74 -11.48
CA PHE A 89 9.88 -7.79 -12.43
C PHE A 89 8.62 -7.45 -13.23
N SER A 90 7.60 -6.89 -12.57
CA SER A 90 6.40 -6.40 -13.24
C SER A 90 6.72 -5.25 -14.22
N LEU A 91 7.58 -4.30 -13.84
CA LEU A 91 8.03 -3.23 -14.74
C LEU A 91 8.70 -3.77 -16.00
N VAL A 92 9.52 -4.81 -15.87
CA VAL A 92 10.17 -5.46 -17.03
C VAL A 92 9.12 -6.10 -17.94
N LEU A 93 8.11 -6.76 -17.37
CA LEU A 93 6.99 -7.32 -18.15
C LEU A 93 6.17 -6.21 -18.84
N SER A 94 6.00 -5.05 -18.22
CA SER A 94 5.32 -3.88 -18.81
C SER A 94 6.02 -3.28 -20.05
N ILE A 95 7.22 -3.73 -20.41
CA ILE A 95 7.89 -3.36 -21.67
C ILE A 95 7.19 -4.02 -22.87
N LEU A 96 6.60 -5.20 -22.65
CA LEU A 96 5.88 -5.91 -23.70
C LEU A 96 4.55 -5.19 -24.00
N PRO A 97 4.15 -5.06 -25.27
CA PRO A 97 2.99 -4.25 -25.69
C PRO A 97 1.64 -4.79 -25.21
N PHE A 98 1.60 -6.00 -24.63
CA PHE A 98 0.40 -6.65 -24.11
C PHE A 98 0.06 -6.23 -22.67
N PHE A 99 1.01 -5.61 -21.96
CA PHE A 99 0.83 -5.28 -20.54
C PHE A 99 0.58 -3.79 -20.35
N PRO A 100 -0.27 -3.42 -19.37
CA PRO A 100 -0.43 -2.03 -18.98
C PRO A 100 0.89 -1.49 -18.44
N ASN A 101 1.15 -0.22 -18.73
CA ASN A 101 2.33 0.50 -18.28
C ASN A 101 1.90 1.63 -17.34
N VAL A 102 2.67 1.84 -16.27
CA VAL A 102 2.50 2.93 -15.29
C VAL A 102 2.97 4.30 -15.82
N GLY A 103 3.37 4.37 -17.09
CA GLY A 103 3.85 5.58 -17.76
C GLY A 103 5.29 5.92 -17.41
N VAL A 104 5.93 6.76 -18.23
CA VAL A 104 7.37 7.08 -18.09
C VAL A 104 7.70 7.73 -16.74
N LEU A 105 6.83 8.61 -16.25
CA LEU A 105 7.03 9.24 -14.95
C LEU A 105 6.85 8.23 -13.81
N GLY A 106 5.82 7.38 -13.89
CA GLY A 106 5.58 6.32 -12.91
C GLY A 106 6.72 5.30 -12.85
N THR A 107 7.26 4.87 -14.00
CA THR A 107 8.40 3.95 -14.04
C THR A 107 9.66 4.59 -13.44
N LEU A 108 9.97 5.83 -13.79
CA LEU A 108 11.12 6.55 -13.24
C LEU A 108 11.03 6.69 -11.71
N LEU A 109 9.89 7.17 -11.20
CA LEU A 109 9.67 7.32 -9.77
C LEU A 109 9.73 5.97 -9.05
N THR A 110 9.19 4.91 -9.67
CA THR A 110 9.23 3.57 -9.12
C THR A 110 10.66 3.05 -9.00
N LEU A 111 11.50 3.25 -10.02
CA LEU A 111 12.90 2.82 -10.01
C LEU A 111 13.73 3.59 -8.97
N VAL A 112 13.59 4.91 -8.92
CA VAL A 112 14.32 5.74 -7.93
C VAL A 112 13.91 5.35 -6.50
N GLY A 113 12.62 5.19 -6.25
CA GLY A 113 12.12 4.77 -4.94
C GLY A 113 12.52 3.35 -4.56
N ALA A 114 12.52 2.41 -5.52
CA ALA A 114 12.98 1.04 -5.33
C ALA A 114 14.46 0.99 -4.92
N VAL A 115 15.33 1.74 -5.63
CA VAL A 115 16.76 1.83 -5.30
C VAL A 115 16.96 2.43 -3.91
N ALA A 116 16.27 3.53 -3.59
CA ALA A 116 16.36 4.16 -2.28
C ALA A 116 15.90 3.23 -1.15
N LEU A 117 14.80 2.50 -1.36
CA LEU A 117 14.24 1.56 -0.39
C LEU A 117 15.20 0.38 -0.15
N VAL A 118 15.66 -0.28 -1.21
CA VAL A 118 16.59 -1.41 -1.10
C VAL A 118 17.90 -0.98 -0.45
N ALA A 119 18.45 0.18 -0.84
CA ALA A 119 19.65 0.72 -0.22
C ALA A 119 19.47 0.93 1.29
N ARG A 120 18.30 1.42 1.70
CA ARG A 120 17.99 1.65 3.11
C ARG A 120 17.91 0.36 3.91
N GLU A 121 17.23 -0.67 3.40
CA GLU A 121 17.14 -1.97 4.08
C GLU A 121 18.53 -2.63 4.18
N LEU A 122 19.31 -2.64 3.09
CA LEU A 122 20.67 -3.17 3.11
C LEU A 122 21.61 -2.45 4.10
N ARG A 123 21.49 -1.13 4.28
CA ARG A 123 22.22 -0.42 5.34
C ARG A 123 21.74 -0.79 6.73
N ARG A 124 20.44 -0.98 6.90
CA ARG A 124 19.83 -1.30 8.21
C ARG A 124 20.34 -2.64 8.74
N ASP A 125 20.54 -3.61 7.85
CA ASP A 125 21.05 -4.93 8.22
C ASP A 125 22.58 -5.01 8.31
N GLY A 126 23.28 -3.87 8.16
CA GLY A 126 24.74 -3.80 8.20
C GLY A 126 25.44 -4.47 7.01
N ASN A 127 24.69 -4.95 6.03
CA ASN A 127 25.19 -5.67 4.86
C ASN A 127 25.11 -4.78 3.60
N ALA A 128 25.71 -3.60 3.69
CA ALA A 128 25.66 -2.58 2.65
C ALA A 128 26.78 -2.80 1.59
N PRO A 129 26.46 -3.26 0.37
CA PRO A 129 27.44 -3.27 -0.72
C PRO A 129 27.81 -1.85 -1.14
N GLY A 130 29.02 -1.63 -1.67
CA GLY A 130 29.58 -0.28 -1.88
C GLY A 130 28.77 0.69 -2.77
N TRP A 131 27.84 0.21 -3.60
CA TRP A 131 26.93 1.10 -4.34
C TRP A 131 25.93 1.80 -3.41
N VAL A 132 25.58 1.17 -2.30
CA VAL A 132 24.64 1.69 -1.31
C VAL A 132 25.18 2.98 -0.72
N ASP A 133 26.49 3.12 -0.54
CA ASP A 133 27.15 4.35 -0.05
C ASP A 133 27.00 5.54 -1.01
N SER A 134 26.76 5.28 -2.29
CA SER A 134 26.51 6.33 -3.29
C SER A 134 25.10 6.93 -3.20
N VAL A 135 24.18 6.28 -2.46
CA VAL A 135 22.81 6.77 -2.30
C VAL A 135 22.78 7.93 -1.29
N PRO A 136 22.26 9.11 -1.68
CA PRO A 136 22.18 10.28 -0.79
C PRO A 136 21.41 9.97 0.50
N LEU A 137 21.93 10.44 1.63
CA LEU A 137 21.30 10.28 2.95
C LEU A 137 19.90 10.90 3.02
N VAL A 138 19.61 11.92 2.20
CA VAL A 138 18.28 12.53 2.09
C VAL A 138 17.23 11.52 1.65
N LEU A 139 17.60 10.55 0.79
CA LEU A 139 16.69 9.48 0.34
C LEU A 139 16.46 8.38 1.38
N MET A 140 17.23 8.38 2.47
CA MET A 140 17.11 7.39 3.54
C MET A 140 16.25 7.86 4.71
N ARG A 141 15.81 9.11 4.69
CA ARG A 141 14.90 9.64 5.71
C ARG A 141 13.57 8.88 5.68
N PRO A 142 12.89 8.70 6.82
CA PRO A 142 11.67 7.89 6.91
C PRO A 142 10.52 8.42 6.04
N GLU A 143 10.51 9.70 5.66
CA GLU A 143 9.47 10.25 4.79
C GLU A 143 9.53 9.67 3.37
N VAL A 144 10.72 9.38 2.86
CA VAL A 144 10.92 8.89 1.49
C VAL A 144 10.30 7.50 1.25
N PRO A 145 10.59 6.46 2.06
CA PRO A 145 9.94 5.17 1.90
C PRO A 145 8.42 5.23 2.17
N ALA A 146 7.95 6.13 3.04
CA ALA A 146 6.51 6.35 3.25
C ALA A 146 5.84 6.98 2.01
N VAL A 147 6.48 7.96 1.37
CA VAL A 147 5.98 8.54 0.11
C VAL A 147 6.04 7.50 -1.01
N PHE A 148 7.10 6.69 -1.05
CA PHE A 148 7.23 5.62 -2.03
C PHE A 148 6.14 4.55 -1.89
N THR A 149 5.79 4.14 -0.67
CA THR A 149 4.69 3.17 -0.47
C THR A 149 3.35 3.73 -0.91
N LEU A 150 3.07 5.01 -0.62
CA LEU A 150 1.87 5.71 -1.09
C LEU A 150 1.83 5.80 -2.62
N LEU A 151 2.96 6.11 -3.25
CA LEU A 151 3.09 6.11 -4.70
C LEU A 151 2.76 4.73 -5.30
N LEU A 152 3.32 3.65 -4.76
CA LEU A 152 3.06 2.30 -5.25
C LEU A 152 1.59 1.90 -5.11
N LEU A 153 0.95 2.29 -4.00
CA LEU A 153 -0.49 2.09 -3.81
C LEU A 153 -1.31 2.82 -4.88
N ALA A 154 -0.96 4.08 -5.17
CA ALA A 154 -1.63 4.88 -6.21
C ALA A 154 -1.47 4.23 -7.60
N LEU A 155 -0.24 3.87 -7.97
CA LEU A 155 0.05 3.17 -9.23
C LEU A 155 -0.65 1.81 -9.31
N THR A 156 -0.82 1.11 -8.19
CA THR A 156 -1.60 -0.13 -8.15
C THR A 156 -3.05 0.14 -8.49
N VAL A 157 -3.66 1.19 -7.92
CA VAL A 157 -5.04 1.62 -8.24
C VAL A 157 -5.19 1.87 -9.74
N ARG A 158 -4.24 2.58 -10.36
CA ARG A 158 -4.25 2.81 -11.81
C ARG A 158 -4.27 1.51 -12.63
N LEU A 159 -3.50 0.50 -12.22
CA LEU A 159 -3.43 -0.79 -12.92
C LEU A 159 -4.73 -1.61 -12.85
N LEU A 160 -5.70 -1.25 -11.99
CA LEU A 160 -7.01 -1.91 -11.94
C LEU A 160 -7.89 -1.65 -13.19
N SER A 161 -7.48 -0.74 -14.09
CA SER A 161 -8.26 -0.39 -15.28
C SER A 161 -8.39 -1.54 -16.31
N GLY A 162 -7.75 -2.70 -16.09
CA GLY A 162 -7.90 -3.87 -16.94
C GLY A 162 -7.59 -5.18 -16.20
N PHE A 163 -8.25 -6.27 -16.58
CA PHE A 163 -7.94 -7.60 -16.05
C PHE A 163 -6.63 -8.10 -16.67
N ASN A 164 -5.54 -8.09 -15.91
CA ASN A 164 -4.23 -8.52 -16.37
C ASN A 164 -3.48 -9.28 -15.25
N LEU A 165 -2.72 -10.32 -15.63
CA LEU A 165 -1.80 -11.05 -14.76
C LEU A 165 -0.75 -10.16 -14.06
N LEU A 166 -0.47 -8.98 -14.61
CA LEU A 166 0.42 -7.99 -13.99
C LEU A 166 -0.16 -7.38 -12.71
N VAL A 167 -1.48 -7.23 -12.63
CA VAL A 167 -2.16 -6.62 -11.48
C VAL A 167 -1.92 -7.39 -10.17
N PRO A 168 -2.14 -8.72 -10.10
CA PRO A 168 -1.89 -9.45 -8.85
C PRO A 168 -0.41 -9.44 -8.47
N LEU A 169 0.51 -9.48 -9.44
CA LEU A 169 1.94 -9.44 -9.19
C LEU A 169 2.38 -8.09 -8.59
N TRP A 170 1.92 -6.99 -9.21
CA TRP A 170 2.17 -5.63 -8.74
C TRP A 170 1.53 -5.38 -7.37
N ALA A 171 0.29 -5.83 -7.18
CA ALA A 171 -0.42 -5.71 -5.92
C ALA A 171 0.27 -6.51 -4.81
N ALA A 172 0.73 -7.73 -5.09
CA ALA A 172 1.47 -8.53 -4.13
C ALA A 172 2.78 -7.83 -3.69
N GLY A 173 3.56 -7.33 -4.65
CA GLY A 173 4.79 -6.57 -4.34
C GLY A 173 4.50 -5.32 -3.51
N THR A 174 3.47 -4.56 -3.89
CA THR A 174 3.05 -3.35 -3.18
C THR A 174 2.55 -3.66 -1.77
N VAL A 175 1.79 -4.73 -1.58
CA VAL A 175 1.29 -5.14 -0.25
C VAL A 175 2.44 -5.57 0.66
N LEU A 176 3.42 -6.34 0.17
CA LEU A 176 4.60 -6.70 0.95
C LEU A 176 5.36 -5.46 1.43
N ILE A 177 5.63 -4.52 0.52
CA ILE A 177 6.28 -3.24 0.84
C ILE A 177 5.42 -2.46 1.85
N ALA A 178 4.13 -2.33 1.60
CA ALA A 178 3.23 -1.55 2.45
C ALA A 178 3.15 -2.14 3.87
N LEU A 179 3.00 -3.46 4.03
CA LEU A 179 2.90 -4.11 5.34
C LEU A 179 4.15 -3.89 6.18
N GLU A 180 5.32 -4.09 5.59
CA GLU A 180 6.58 -3.94 6.30
C GLU A 180 6.89 -2.47 6.59
N GLN A 181 6.79 -1.57 5.60
CA GLN A 181 7.05 -0.16 5.80
C GLN A 181 6.01 0.50 6.73
N THR A 182 4.78 -0.03 6.77
CA THR A 182 3.80 0.41 7.77
C THR A 182 4.31 0.15 9.19
N ARG A 183 4.93 -1.00 9.44
CA ARG A 183 5.49 -1.34 10.75
C ARG A 183 6.79 -0.58 11.04
N LEU A 184 7.70 -0.50 10.06
CA LEU A 184 9.03 0.06 10.26
C LEU A 184 9.09 1.58 10.23
N VAL A 185 8.23 2.22 9.43
CA VAL A 185 8.37 3.65 9.07
C VAL A 185 7.12 4.44 9.39
N ILE A 186 5.94 3.87 9.20
CA ILE A 186 4.71 4.64 9.41
C ILE A 186 4.37 4.61 10.90
N ALA A 187 4.20 3.42 11.47
CA ALA A 187 3.83 3.19 12.88
C ALA A 187 5.03 3.05 13.83
N GLY A 188 6.26 3.09 13.31
CA GLY A 188 7.48 2.96 14.10
C GLY A 188 7.67 4.09 15.13
N PRO A 189 8.63 3.94 16.07
CA PRO A 189 8.92 4.93 17.09
C PRO A 189 9.33 6.28 16.49
N ASP A 190 10.05 6.32 15.37
CA ASP A 190 10.35 7.59 14.67
C ASP A 190 9.47 7.79 13.44
N GLY A 191 8.25 7.24 13.51
CA GLY A 191 7.42 7.07 12.33
C GLY A 191 6.67 8.31 11.86
N VAL A 192 6.38 8.35 10.57
CA VAL A 192 5.67 9.47 9.91
C VAL A 192 4.24 9.62 10.43
N SER A 193 3.63 8.56 10.98
CA SER A 193 2.27 8.62 11.55
C SER A 193 2.11 9.62 12.69
N ARG A 194 3.19 9.99 13.39
CA ARG A 194 3.15 11.03 14.43
C ARG A 194 2.77 12.39 13.87
N HIS A 195 3.15 12.66 12.62
CA HIS A 195 2.87 13.92 11.92
C HIS A 195 1.52 13.90 11.20
N LEU A 196 0.89 12.73 11.08
CA LEU A 196 -0.36 12.53 10.35
C LEU A 196 -1.52 12.28 11.32
N ASP A 197 -2.65 12.90 11.04
CA ASP A 197 -3.92 12.58 11.65
C ASP A 197 -4.92 12.22 10.56
N VAL A 198 -4.97 10.93 10.20
CA VAL A 198 -5.85 10.42 9.15
C VAL A 198 -7.32 10.58 9.52
N ARG A 199 -7.67 10.57 10.82
CA ARG A 199 -9.06 10.75 11.27
C ARG A 199 -9.56 12.16 10.98
N SER A 200 -8.66 13.14 10.96
CA SER A 200 -8.99 14.51 10.59
C SER A 200 -9.57 14.63 9.17
N LEU A 201 -9.23 13.71 8.25
CA LEU A 201 -9.76 13.70 6.88
C LEU A 201 -11.28 13.48 6.83
N VAL A 202 -11.86 12.89 7.88
CA VAL A 202 -13.31 12.63 7.98
C VAL A 202 -14.06 13.87 8.51
N GLY A 203 -13.36 14.88 9.03
CA GLY A 203 -13.94 16.14 9.49
C GLY A 203 -14.25 17.11 8.34
N PHE A 204 -15.27 17.96 8.51
CA PHE A 204 -15.50 19.08 7.58
C PHE A 204 -14.45 20.17 7.78
N PRO A 205 -13.84 20.75 6.72
CA PRO A 205 -14.14 20.57 5.28
C PRO A 205 -13.33 19.47 4.57
N ARG A 206 -12.42 18.78 5.26
CA ARG A 206 -11.50 17.78 4.67
C ARG A 206 -12.22 16.58 4.04
N VAL A 207 -13.38 16.20 4.57
CA VAL A 207 -14.21 15.12 4.00
C VAL A 207 -14.70 15.45 2.58
N VAL A 208 -14.95 16.74 2.30
CA VAL A 208 -15.35 17.20 0.97
C VAL A 208 -14.19 17.07 -0.01
N ALA A 209 -12.97 17.41 0.44
CA ALA A 209 -11.76 17.20 -0.35
C ALA A 209 -11.52 15.71 -0.63
N LEU A 210 -11.67 14.84 0.37
CA LEU A 210 -11.53 13.40 0.21
C LEU A 210 -12.55 12.83 -0.77
N ALA A 211 -13.82 13.22 -0.65
CA ALA A 211 -14.87 12.83 -1.61
C ALA A 211 -14.57 13.36 -3.02
N GLY A 212 -14.08 14.60 -3.13
CA GLY A 212 -13.66 15.19 -4.40
C GLY A 212 -12.49 14.44 -5.06
N VAL A 213 -11.47 14.07 -4.28
CA VAL A 213 -10.34 13.26 -4.75
C VAL A 213 -10.82 11.88 -5.19
N ALA A 214 -11.65 11.21 -4.40
CA ALA A 214 -12.22 9.91 -4.76
C ALA A 214 -13.01 10.01 -6.07
N MET A 215 -13.82 11.07 -6.23
CA MET A 215 -14.55 11.32 -7.47
C MET A 215 -13.61 11.57 -8.66
N CYS A 216 -12.52 12.30 -8.48
CA CYS A 216 -11.51 12.50 -9.53
C CYS A 216 -10.87 11.18 -9.95
N VAL A 217 -10.47 10.33 -8.99
CA VAL A 217 -9.88 9.01 -9.25
C VAL A 217 -10.86 8.11 -9.99
N VAL A 218 -12.12 8.04 -9.55
CA VAL A 218 -13.17 7.29 -10.25
C VAL A 218 -13.40 7.84 -11.65
N ALA A 219 -13.37 9.16 -11.83
CA ALA A 219 -13.55 9.79 -13.13
C ALA A 219 -12.43 9.44 -14.11
N LEU A 220 -11.23 9.09 -13.66
CA LEU A 220 -10.15 8.60 -14.54
C LEU A 220 -10.43 7.21 -15.13
N PHE A 221 -11.28 6.40 -14.49
CA PHE A 221 -11.76 5.13 -15.07
C PHE A 221 -12.92 5.31 -16.05
N LEU A 222 -13.59 6.47 -16.03
CA LEU A 222 -14.70 6.76 -16.95
C LEU A 222 -14.17 7.04 -18.37
N PRO A 223 -15.05 7.02 -19.40
CA PRO A 223 -14.65 7.39 -20.75
C PRO A 223 -14.33 8.89 -20.86
N TRP A 224 -13.13 9.20 -21.34
CA TRP A 224 -12.69 10.57 -21.68
C TRP A 224 -12.75 10.85 -23.18
N GLY A 225 -12.78 9.80 -24.00
CA GLY A 225 -12.95 9.93 -25.44
C GLY A 225 -13.07 8.59 -26.15
N LYS A 226 -13.17 8.66 -27.47
CA LYS A 226 -13.10 7.51 -28.36
C LYS A 226 -11.79 7.60 -29.17
N MET A 227 -11.15 6.47 -29.40
CA MET A 227 -9.95 6.31 -30.24
C MET A 227 -10.15 5.13 -31.20
N THR A 228 -9.40 5.08 -32.29
CA THR A 228 -9.36 3.87 -33.12
C THR A 228 -8.55 2.77 -32.40
N ALA A 229 -8.70 1.50 -32.81
CA ALA A 229 -8.01 0.36 -32.24
C ALA A 229 -6.48 0.44 -32.45
N ASP A 230 -6.05 1.17 -33.48
CA ASP A 230 -4.65 1.47 -33.76
C ASP A 230 -4.11 2.65 -32.92
N GLY A 231 -4.92 3.19 -31.99
CA GLY A 231 -4.56 4.30 -31.11
C GLY A 231 -4.58 5.68 -31.79
N SER A 232 -4.94 5.76 -33.07
CA SER A 232 -5.01 7.03 -33.79
C SER A 232 -6.24 7.85 -33.38
N PRO A 233 -6.12 9.18 -33.30
CA PRO A 233 -7.27 10.03 -33.01
C PRO A 233 -8.30 9.84 -34.13
N LEU A 234 -9.56 9.64 -33.74
CA LEU A 234 -10.67 9.63 -34.71
C LEU A 234 -10.62 10.94 -35.52
N PRO A 235 -10.59 10.88 -36.87
CA PRO A 235 -10.58 12.07 -37.68
C PRO A 235 -11.86 12.86 -37.37
N SER A 236 -11.68 14.02 -36.74
CA SER A 236 -12.78 14.93 -36.42
C SER A 236 -13.29 15.54 -37.72
N ASN A 237 -14.45 15.09 -38.19
CA ASN A 237 -15.25 15.75 -39.21
C ASN A 237 -14.43 16.32 -40.38
N VAL A 238 -13.61 15.50 -41.04
CA VAL A 238 -13.06 15.92 -42.34
C VAL A 238 -14.26 16.03 -43.28
N PRO A 239 -14.57 17.23 -43.82
CA PRO A 239 -15.61 17.35 -44.81
C PRO A 239 -15.21 16.45 -45.98
N VAL A 240 -16.11 15.53 -46.33
CA VAL A 240 -15.91 14.65 -47.48
C VAL A 240 -15.67 15.57 -48.69
N PRO A 241 -14.58 15.39 -49.45
CA PRO A 241 -14.47 16.00 -50.77
C PRO A 241 -15.65 15.47 -51.60
N GLY A 242 -16.72 16.26 -51.70
CA GLY A 242 -18.00 15.83 -52.27
C GLY A 242 -19.25 16.21 -51.47
N SER A 243 -19.15 16.56 -50.18
CA SER A 243 -20.27 17.20 -49.45
C SER A 243 -20.33 18.69 -49.78
N ALA A 244 -20.32 19.01 -51.07
CA ALA A 244 -20.54 20.35 -51.55
C ALA A 244 -22.02 20.68 -51.35
N ARG A 245 -22.28 21.65 -50.48
CA ARG A 245 -23.52 22.44 -50.43
C ARG A 245 -23.78 23.22 -51.75
N ALA A 246 -23.00 22.94 -52.80
CA ALA A 246 -22.97 23.53 -54.13
C ALA A 246 -23.01 22.48 -55.26
N GLY A 247 -23.37 21.21 -54.97
CA GLY A 247 -23.61 20.18 -55.99
C GLY A 247 -25.06 20.17 -56.50
N PRO A 248 -25.33 19.85 -57.79
CA PRO A 248 -26.68 19.74 -58.33
C PRO A 248 -27.56 18.78 -57.51
N PRO A 249 -28.87 19.05 -57.37
CA PRO A 249 -29.77 18.35 -56.45
C PRO A 249 -29.91 16.83 -56.72
N GLU A 250 -29.49 16.36 -57.89
CA GLU A 250 -29.56 14.97 -58.32
C GLU A 250 -28.42 14.09 -57.76
N LEU A 251 -27.36 14.70 -57.20
CA LEU A 251 -26.27 14.01 -56.49
C LEU A 251 -26.31 14.24 -54.98
N ARG A 252 -27.48 14.58 -54.45
CA ARG A 252 -27.73 14.48 -53.00
C ARG A 252 -27.79 12.99 -52.66
N VAL A 253 -26.62 12.42 -52.40
CA VAL A 253 -26.47 11.14 -51.72
C VAL A 253 -27.33 11.25 -50.46
N ILE A 254 -28.46 10.54 -50.46
CA ILE A 254 -29.24 10.28 -49.25
C ILE A 254 -28.19 9.88 -48.20
N PRO A 255 -28.13 10.52 -47.01
CA PRO A 255 -27.18 10.12 -45.99
C PRO A 255 -27.48 8.67 -45.64
N THR A 256 -26.81 7.75 -46.32
CA THR A 256 -26.74 6.37 -45.95
C THR A 256 -26.05 6.42 -44.61
N HIS A 257 -26.78 6.05 -43.55
CA HIS A 257 -26.18 5.82 -42.25
C HIS A 257 -24.91 5.03 -42.50
N ARG A 258 -23.75 5.63 -42.21
CA ARG A 258 -22.52 4.91 -42.39
C ARG A 258 -22.61 3.69 -41.47
N PRO A 259 -22.07 2.54 -41.85
CA PRO A 259 -21.90 1.42 -40.92
C PRO A 259 -21.15 1.85 -39.64
N SER A 260 -20.37 2.94 -39.68
CA SER A 260 -19.75 3.56 -38.49
C SER A 260 -20.72 4.21 -37.51
N ASP A 261 -21.93 4.56 -37.95
CA ASP A 261 -22.98 5.21 -37.16
C ASP A 261 -23.99 4.19 -36.62
N ASP A 262 -23.91 2.94 -37.09
CA ASP A 262 -24.72 1.83 -36.62
C ASP A 262 -24.05 1.20 -35.39
N SER A 263 -24.70 1.30 -34.23
CA SER A 263 -24.13 0.87 -32.94
C SER A 263 -23.70 -0.60 -32.96
N LEU A 264 -24.39 -1.43 -33.75
CA LEU A 264 -24.11 -2.85 -33.97
C LEU A 264 -22.80 -3.11 -34.73
N TYR A 265 -22.36 -2.20 -35.59
CA TYR A 265 -21.07 -2.29 -36.30
C TYR A 265 -19.97 -1.44 -35.64
N SER A 266 -20.33 -0.46 -34.81
CA SER A 266 -19.35 0.32 -34.02
C SER A 266 -18.57 -0.52 -33.00
N GLN A 267 -19.17 -1.60 -32.50
CA GLN A 267 -18.51 -2.57 -31.61
C GLN A 267 -17.47 -3.45 -32.35
N GLY A 268 -17.55 -3.56 -33.68
CA GLY A 268 -16.58 -4.28 -34.52
C GLY A 268 -15.65 -3.38 -35.35
N GLY A 269 -15.94 -2.08 -35.44
CA GLY A 269 -15.24 -1.11 -36.31
C GLY A 269 -13.97 -0.51 -35.71
N GLY A 270 -13.33 -1.20 -34.76
CA GLY A 270 -12.08 -0.76 -34.16
C GLY A 270 -12.16 0.61 -33.47
N ILE A 271 -13.26 0.95 -32.80
CA ILE A 271 -13.36 2.16 -31.97
C ILE A 271 -13.34 1.74 -30.50
N GLN A 272 -12.29 2.12 -29.78
CA GLN A 272 -12.14 1.86 -28.34
C GLN A 272 -12.43 3.11 -27.52
N THR A 273 -13.07 2.91 -26.36
CA THR A 273 -13.22 3.98 -25.36
C THR A 273 -11.89 4.17 -24.64
N ARG A 274 -11.39 5.41 -24.66
CA ARG A 274 -10.16 5.80 -23.95
C ARG A 274 -10.52 6.24 -22.54
N SER A 275 -9.88 5.64 -21.54
CA SER A 275 -10.01 6.06 -20.14
C SER A 275 -9.20 7.33 -19.87
N GLY A 276 -9.43 7.97 -18.73
CA GLY A 276 -8.62 9.12 -18.29
C GLY A 276 -7.19 8.71 -17.94
N TRP A 277 -6.97 7.47 -17.50
CA TRP A 277 -5.64 6.92 -17.24
C TRP A 277 -4.78 6.81 -18.50
N ASP A 278 -5.42 6.60 -19.65
CA ASP A 278 -4.73 6.50 -20.95
C ASP A 278 -4.32 7.87 -21.52
N LEU A 279 -4.76 8.98 -20.92
CA LEU A 279 -4.36 10.31 -21.37
C LEU A 279 -2.89 10.59 -21.01
N PRO A 280 -2.15 11.34 -21.84
CA PRO A 280 -0.77 11.66 -21.54
C PRO A 280 -0.67 12.46 -20.24
N MET A 281 0.35 12.17 -19.44
CA MET A 281 0.62 12.85 -18.18
C MET A 281 -0.51 12.72 -17.13
N SER A 282 -1.33 11.67 -17.21
CA SER A 282 -2.35 11.36 -16.20
C SER A 282 -1.75 11.09 -14.80
N GLU A 283 -0.45 10.83 -14.73
CA GLU A 283 0.31 10.75 -13.47
C GLU A 283 0.31 12.09 -12.71
N LEU A 284 0.26 13.24 -13.41
CA LEU A 284 0.34 14.55 -12.78
C LEU A 284 -0.86 14.86 -11.86
N PRO A 285 -2.12 14.78 -12.33
CA PRO A 285 -3.27 14.98 -11.45
C PRO A 285 -3.34 13.94 -10.34
N GLU A 286 -2.94 12.68 -10.58
CA GLU A 286 -2.88 11.64 -9.55
C GLU A 286 -1.94 12.04 -8.40
N LEU A 287 -0.69 12.41 -8.73
CA LEU A 287 0.31 12.85 -7.75
C LEU A 287 -0.11 14.14 -7.04
N ALA A 288 -0.73 15.08 -7.77
CA ALA A 288 -1.21 16.33 -7.21
C ALA A 288 -2.34 16.11 -6.18
N LEU A 289 -3.30 15.24 -6.50
CA LEU A 289 -4.40 14.87 -5.60
C LEU A 289 -3.89 14.12 -4.38
N LEU A 290 -2.92 13.21 -4.56
CA LEU A 290 -2.28 12.48 -3.45
C LEU A 290 -1.52 13.44 -2.53
N ALA A 291 -0.74 14.36 -3.08
CA ALA A 291 -0.04 15.39 -2.31
C ALA A 291 -1.01 16.25 -1.48
N LEU A 292 -2.15 16.61 -2.07
CA LEU A 292 -3.19 17.35 -1.35
C LEU A 292 -3.77 16.55 -0.17
N LEU A 293 -4.04 15.25 -0.34
CA LEU A 293 -4.50 14.40 0.75
C LEU A 293 -3.46 14.27 1.86
N VAL A 294 -2.17 14.13 1.52
CA VAL A 294 -1.09 14.10 2.51
C VAL A 294 -1.06 15.40 3.30
N ILE A 295 -1.13 16.55 2.63
CA ILE A 295 -1.15 17.86 3.30
C ILE A 295 -2.39 18.03 4.19
N ALA A 296 -3.55 17.58 3.72
CA ALA A 296 -4.79 17.61 4.50
C ALA A 296 -4.74 16.70 5.74
N ALA A 297 -3.97 15.62 5.67
CA ALA A 297 -3.76 14.69 6.78
C ALA A 297 -2.67 15.14 7.75
N LEU A 298 -1.86 16.16 7.44
CA LEU A 298 -0.84 16.66 8.36
C LEU A 298 -1.46 17.31 9.60
N ARG A 299 -0.91 17.00 10.77
CA ARG A 299 -1.28 17.65 12.04
C ARG A 299 -1.00 19.16 11.99
N PRO A 300 -1.79 19.97 12.71
CA PRO A 300 -1.57 21.42 12.77
C PRO A 300 -0.24 21.79 13.44
N GLU A 301 0.25 20.94 14.36
CA GLU A 301 1.49 21.13 15.13
C GLU A 301 2.79 21.03 14.28
N VAL A 302 2.70 20.51 13.05
CA VAL A 302 3.86 20.40 12.17
C VAL A 302 4.22 21.78 11.65
N GLU A 303 5.46 22.25 11.87
CA GLU A 303 5.95 23.51 11.32
C GLU A 303 5.86 23.49 9.78
N ARG A 304 5.13 24.46 9.22
CA ARG A 304 4.93 24.56 7.76
C ARG A 304 5.63 25.81 7.25
N PRO A 305 6.45 25.69 6.18
CA PRO A 305 6.92 26.88 5.52
C PRO A 305 5.75 27.62 4.88
N ALA A 306 5.78 28.96 4.90
CA ALA A 306 4.65 29.80 4.50
C ALA A 306 4.17 29.60 3.05
N PHE A 307 4.98 29.01 2.17
CA PHE A 307 4.57 28.67 0.81
C PHE A 307 3.68 27.42 0.74
N LEU A 308 3.72 26.53 1.75
CA LEU A 308 3.01 25.26 1.73
C LEU A 308 1.49 25.43 1.68
N ARG A 309 0.97 26.55 2.21
CA ARG A 309 -0.46 26.91 2.14
C ARG A 309 -0.99 27.03 0.70
N TRP A 310 -0.11 27.30 -0.27
CA TRP A 310 -0.47 27.43 -1.68
C TRP A 310 -0.40 26.12 -2.46
N VAL A 311 0.17 25.07 -1.87
CA VAL A 311 0.35 23.78 -2.55
C VAL A 311 -1.00 23.15 -2.95
N PRO A 312 -2.06 23.16 -2.10
CA PRO A 312 -3.38 22.67 -2.53
C PRO A 312 -3.93 23.43 -3.75
N VAL A 313 -3.74 24.75 -3.80
CA VAL A 313 -4.17 25.58 -4.94
C VAL A 313 -3.36 25.24 -6.19
N GLY A 314 -2.05 25.03 -6.05
CA GLY A 314 -1.19 24.56 -7.13
C GLY A 314 -1.63 23.19 -7.66
N ALA A 315 -1.91 22.24 -6.78
CA ALA A 315 -2.37 20.90 -7.14
C ALA A 315 -3.68 20.93 -7.94
N VAL A 316 -4.64 21.75 -7.49
CA VAL A 316 -5.91 21.96 -8.20
C VAL A 316 -5.69 22.62 -9.56
N SER A 317 -4.81 23.63 -9.63
CA SER A 317 -4.52 24.36 -10.87
C SER A 317 -3.85 23.47 -11.93
N VAL A 318 -2.89 22.63 -11.53
CA VAL A 318 -2.23 21.65 -12.42
C VAL A 318 -3.24 20.63 -12.91
N SER A 319 -4.07 20.10 -12.01
CA SER A 319 -5.13 19.14 -12.37
C SER A 319 -6.18 19.75 -13.30
N LEU A 320 -6.55 21.02 -13.09
CA LEU A 320 -7.49 21.74 -13.93
C LEU A 320 -6.91 21.97 -15.32
N LEU A 321 -5.67 22.45 -15.40
CA LEU A 321 -4.99 22.69 -16.67
C LEU A 321 -4.88 21.39 -17.47
N TRP A 322 -4.48 20.30 -16.82
CA TRP A 322 -4.44 18.98 -17.43
C TRP A 322 -5.82 18.54 -17.94
N ALA A 323 -6.87 18.66 -17.11
CA ALA A 323 -8.22 18.30 -17.50
C ALA A 323 -8.69 19.11 -18.72
N LEU A 324 -8.46 20.43 -18.71
CA LEU A 324 -8.81 21.34 -19.81
C LEU A 324 -8.14 20.98 -21.14
N MET A 325 -6.89 20.51 -21.11
CA MET A 325 -6.21 20.02 -22.31
C MET A 325 -6.88 18.77 -22.92
N GLY A 326 -7.60 18.00 -22.10
CA GLY A 326 -8.31 16.77 -22.48
C GLY A 326 -9.83 16.91 -22.60
N VAL A 327 -10.41 18.10 -22.43
CA VAL A 327 -11.87 18.26 -22.39
C VAL A 327 -12.50 17.88 -23.73
N ARG A 328 -13.28 16.80 -23.69
CA ARG A 328 -14.31 16.47 -24.65
C ARG A 328 -15.65 16.40 -23.90
N LEU A 329 -16.76 16.58 -24.61
CA LEU A 329 -18.11 16.35 -24.06
C LEU A 329 -18.30 14.85 -23.79
N ALA A 330 -17.72 14.40 -22.68
CA ALA A 330 -17.77 13.02 -22.19
C ALA A 330 -18.00 13.04 -20.68
N VAL A 331 -18.44 11.90 -20.14
CA VAL A 331 -18.83 11.79 -18.72
C VAL A 331 -17.60 11.92 -17.80
N GLY A 332 -16.45 11.37 -18.21
CA GLY A 332 -15.21 11.41 -17.42
C GLY A 332 -14.74 12.83 -17.07
N PRO A 333 -14.48 13.72 -18.06
CA PRO A 333 -14.07 15.09 -17.81
C PRO A 333 -15.04 15.88 -16.93
N LEU A 334 -16.36 15.70 -17.12
CA LEU A 334 -17.37 16.39 -16.32
C LEU A 334 -17.36 15.93 -14.86
N ALA A 335 -17.31 14.60 -14.62
CA ALA A 335 -17.20 14.05 -13.28
C ALA A 335 -15.88 14.47 -12.61
N PHE A 336 -14.78 14.51 -13.36
CA PHE A 336 -13.49 14.96 -12.86
C PHE A 336 -13.52 16.44 -12.45
N LEU A 337 -14.09 17.31 -13.28
CA LEU A 337 -14.23 18.74 -12.95
C LEU A 337 -15.13 18.98 -11.74
N LEU A 338 -16.19 18.17 -11.57
CA LEU A 338 -17.05 18.24 -10.38
C LEU A 338 -16.28 17.85 -9.12
N GLY A 339 -15.54 16.74 -9.17
CA GLY A 339 -14.65 16.32 -8.08
C GLY A 339 -13.60 17.39 -7.78
N LEU A 340 -12.98 17.96 -8.82
CA LEU A 340 -11.98 19.01 -8.69
C LEU A 340 -12.56 20.31 -8.11
N GLY A 341 -13.83 20.61 -8.36
CA GLY A 341 -14.53 21.72 -7.73
C GLY A 341 -14.65 21.55 -6.20
N ALA A 342 -14.96 20.33 -5.74
CA ALA A 342 -14.98 20.01 -4.31
C ALA A 342 -13.59 20.12 -3.67
N VAL A 343 -12.55 19.64 -4.37
CA VAL A 343 -11.15 19.79 -3.92
C VAL A 343 -10.71 21.26 -3.94
N GLY A 344 -11.12 22.02 -4.95
CA GLY A 344 -10.85 23.45 -5.08
C GLY A 344 -11.48 24.29 -3.98
N PHE A 345 -12.70 23.96 -3.57
CA PHE A 345 -13.36 24.59 -2.42
C PHE A 345 -12.51 24.45 -1.15
N TYR A 346 -12.01 23.23 -0.87
CA TYR A 346 -11.10 23.00 0.24
C TYR A 346 -9.77 23.76 0.06
N ALA A 347 -9.13 23.67 -1.11
CA ALA A 347 -7.85 24.30 -1.37
C ALA A 347 -7.87 25.82 -1.16
N VAL A 348 -8.94 26.50 -1.59
CA VAL A 348 -9.11 27.94 -1.39
C VAL A 348 -9.35 28.27 0.08
N ARG A 349 -10.19 27.48 0.78
CA ARG A 349 -10.46 27.69 2.20
C ARG A 349 -9.19 27.51 3.04
N HIS A 350 -8.38 26.51 2.71
CA HIS A 350 -7.08 26.24 3.30
C HIS A 350 -6.09 27.39 3.07
N ALA A 351 -5.97 27.85 1.83
CA ALA A 351 -5.06 28.96 1.48
C ALA A 351 -5.44 30.28 2.17
N LEU A 352 -6.73 30.49 2.43
CA LEU A 352 -7.26 31.66 3.15
C LEU A 352 -7.21 31.52 4.68
N GLY A 353 -6.69 30.41 5.23
CA GLY A 353 -6.59 30.21 6.67
C GLY A 353 -7.92 29.99 7.39
N ARG A 354 -9.01 29.72 6.65
CA ARG A 354 -10.36 29.54 7.23
C ARG A 354 -10.60 28.15 7.82
N ASP A 355 -9.57 27.32 7.88
CA ASP A 355 -9.63 25.95 8.39
C ASP A 355 -9.12 25.81 9.82
N GLU A 356 -8.71 26.91 10.46
CA GLU A 356 -8.47 26.93 11.90
C GLU A 356 -9.82 26.78 12.62
N PRO A 357 -10.05 25.69 13.36
CA PRO A 357 -11.21 25.62 14.23
C PRO A 357 -11.07 26.68 15.33
N ASP A 358 -12.22 27.15 15.79
CA ASP A 358 -12.49 28.16 16.81
C ASP A 358 -11.85 27.92 18.21
N GLY A 359 -10.74 27.20 18.32
CA GLY A 359 -9.98 26.94 19.56
C GLY A 359 -9.03 28.07 19.99
N LEU A 360 -9.05 29.20 19.29
CA LEU A 360 -8.42 30.46 19.68
C LEU A 360 -9.46 31.51 20.07
N LEU A 361 -10.68 31.10 20.43
CA LEU A 361 -11.37 31.90 21.43
C LEU A 361 -10.45 31.90 22.66
N PRO A 362 -10.07 33.09 23.19
CA PRO A 362 -9.49 33.15 24.53
C PRO A 362 -10.34 32.27 25.43
N PRO A 363 -9.77 31.55 26.44
CA PRO A 363 -10.61 30.92 27.45
C PRO A 363 -11.66 31.98 27.83
N GLU A 364 -12.95 31.65 27.66
CA GLU A 364 -13.98 32.53 28.18
C GLU A 364 -13.56 32.79 29.62
N ASP A 365 -13.17 34.04 29.91
CA ASP A 365 -12.72 34.42 31.24
C ASP A 365 -13.72 33.81 32.19
N ASP A 366 -13.25 32.94 33.09
CA ASP A 366 -14.07 32.30 34.11
C ASP A 366 -15.04 33.38 34.63
N PRO A 367 -16.35 33.09 34.71
CA PRO A 367 -17.33 34.09 35.10
C PRO A 367 -16.83 34.75 36.37
N TYR A 368 -16.46 36.03 36.28
CA TYR A 368 -15.82 36.81 37.34
C TYR A 368 -16.39 36.37 38.68
N ASP A 369 -15.58 35.66 39.46
CA ASP A 369 -15.97 35.13 40.76
C ASP A 369 -15.74 36.24 41.78
N PRO A 370 -16.78 37.00 42.19
CA PRO A 370 -16.62 38.13 43.10
C PRO A 370 -16.11 37.70 44.48
N ASP A 371 -16.09 36.39 44.77
CA ASP A 371 -15.69 35.86 46.07
C ASP A 371 -14.15 35.73 46.20
N GLN A 372 -13.38 35.76 45.10
CA GLN A 372 -11.90 35.75 45.16
C GLN A 372 -11.30 37.04 45.75
N ASP A 373 -11.99 38.17 45.63
CA ASP A 373 -11.53 39.46 46.16
C ASP A 373 -11.79 39.60 47.68
N LEU A 374 -12.52 38.67 48.31
CA LEU A 374 -12.86 38.73 49.74
C LEU A 374 -11.88 37.98 50.65
N GLU A 375 -11.00 37.12 50.12
CA GLU A 375 -10.02 36.36 50.92
C GLU A 375 -8.67 37.07 51.12
N THR A 376 -8.48 38.28 50.56
CA THR A 376 -7.21 39.03 50.66
C THR A 376 -7.22 40.19 51.67
N GLU A 377 -8.05 40.14 52.71
CA GLU A 377 -7.85 41.03 53.87
C GLU A 377 -6.78 40.44 54.81
N PRO A 378 -5.58 41.05 54.92
CA PRO A 378 -4.54 40.56 55.81
C PRO A 378 -4.93 40.89 57.26
N ASP A 379 -5.08 39.85 58.08
CA ASP A 379 -5.27 39.92 59.52
C ASP A 379 -4.06 40.61 60.19
N SER A 380 -4.11 41.94 60.24
CA SER A 380 -3.14 42.77 60.97
C SER A 380 -3.77 43.21 62.29
N GLY A 381 -3.83 42.30 63.27
CA GLY A 381 -4.49 42.61 64.54
C GLY A 381 -4.06 41.78 65.75
N SER A 382 -2.97 42.23 66.40
CA SER A 382 -2.72 42.14 67.85
C SER A 382 -1.84 41.00 68.38
N ARG A 383 -0.56 41.35 68.61
CA ARG A 383 0.19 40.90 69.79
C ARG A 383 0.27 42.07 70.78
N ARG A 384 -0.34 41.92 71.95
CA ARG A 384 0.16 42.44 73.22
C ARG A 384 -0.15 41.45 74.32
#